data_AF-A0A7G5MRC8-F1
#
_entry.id   AF-A0A7G5MRC8-F1
#
_cell.length_a   1.000
_cell.length_b   1.000
_cell.length_c   1.000
_cell.angle_alpha   90.00
_cell.angle_beta   90.00
_cell.angle_gamma   90.00
#
_symmetry.space_group_name_H-M   'P 1'
#
loop_
_entity.id
_entity.type
_entity.pdbx_description
1 polymer ?
#
loop_
_entity_poly.entity_id
_entity_poly.type
_entity_poly.pdbx_seq_one_letter_code
_entity_poly.pdbx_strand_id
1 'polypeptide(L)'
;MLLEEMRKIWSWKKCLCLLAFGVLYFLLFIRPYVSIYEGSYHQAADIAASIAHKYGDFISPAEYERMKADAPKKGVSEIDRMIGENALFQSYGFHTFQEFNNAEESLTREEDTALWIEIYDVFSDKEVSEEFTRSIERNVYDMYLDTYQSEAQSGADATSYYENLDEEQRKRVVSRNEREVFGVLPPLVIGDNFEVLQFWAAFVIISVVFLVLPYMVQENRNRMTMLQYSSRKGRNYYLYQLTACLLSAFILIAAEFLFYMLTAKLNRVIDFWNAPAASFASGYIGWFPWSLGTMSMMNVLFCAMTAVGAGLILFAVTRYCRNYITAIAWALPLVILAGCYGAFLAYHFMEITRWKYLVPAAAVLVLGTGILTVGLQFISERRRNIG
;
A
#
# COMPACT_ATOMS: atom_id res chain seq x y z
N MET A 1 -16.84 -1.51 -34.41
CA MET A 1 -17.71 -1.34 -33.23
C MET A 1 -16.92 -1.41 -31.93
N LEU A 2 -16.41 -2.56 -31.48
CA LEU A 2 -15.70 -2.62 -30.18
C LEU A 2 -14.52 -1.62 -30.07
N LEU A 3 -13.62 -1.60 -31.05
CA LEU A 3 -12.51 -0.64 -31.13
C LEU A 3 -12.98 0.82 -31.23
N GLU A 4 -14.12 1.06 -31.88
CA GLU A 4 -14.69 2.40 -32.02
C GLU A 4 -15.25 2.89 -30.68
N GLU A 5 -15.94 2.02 -29.93
CA GLU A 5 -16.40 2.31 -28.58
C GLU A 5 -15.23 2.53 -27.62
N MET A 6 -14.19 1.70 -27.68
CA MET A 6 -12.96 1.94 -26.90
C MET A 6 -12.30 3.29 -27.25
N ARG A 7 -12.29 3.69 -28.52
CA ARG A 7 -11.73 4.99 -28.94
C ARG A 7 -12.52 6.18 -28.39
N LYS A 8 -13.84 6.04 -28.17
CA LYS A 8 -14.66 7.07 -27.50
C LYS A 8 -14.31 7.18 -26.00
N ILE A 9 -13.99 6.06 -25.36
CA ILE A 9 -13.55 6.02 -23.97
C ILE A 9 -12.15 6.67 -23.87
N TRP A 10 -11.19 6.23 -24.68
CA TRP A 10 -9.78 6.66 -24.66
C TRP A 10 -9.49 7.87 -25.56
N SER A 11 -10.22 8.97 -25.37
CA SER A 11 -9.87 10.22 -26.06
C SER A 11 -8.60 10.84 -25.45
N TRP A 12 -7.72 11.41 -26.27
CA TRP A 12 -6.46 12.03 -25.80
C TRP A 12 -6.66 13.05 -24.67
N LYS A 13 -7.77 13.82 -24.71
CA LYS A 13 -8.12 14.79 -23.66
C LYS A 13 -8.36 14.11 -22.30
N LYS A 14 -9.12 13.01 -22.29
CA LYS A 14 -9.40 12.22 -21.08
C LYS A 14 -8.12 11.58 -20.55
N CYS A 15 -7.28 11.03 -21.44
CA CYS A 15 -5.99 10.46 -21.06
C CYS A 15 -5.08 11.52 -20.43
N LEU A 16 -5.02 12.72 -21.01
CA LEU A 16 -4.23 13.83 -20.48
C LEU A 16 -4.76 14.30 -19.11
N CYS A 17 -6.08 14.42 -18.96
CA CYS A 17 -6.69 14.76 -17.67
C CYS A 17 -6.40 13.71 -16.60
N LEU A 18 -6.53 12.43 -16.95
CA LEU A 18 -6.25 11.33 -16.02
C LEU A 18 -4.76 11.28 -15.65
N LEU A 19 -3.87 11.53 -16.61
CA LEU A 19 -2.42 11.62 -16.37
C LEU A 19 -2.08 12.80 -15.46
N ALA A 20 -2.63 14.00 -15.73
CA ALA A 20 -2.40 15.17 -14.89
C ALA A 20 -2.92 14.96 -13.47
N PHE A 21 -4.13 14.38 -13.33
CA PHE A 21 -4.67 14.00 -12.03
C PHE A 21 -3.78 12.95 -11.33
N GLY A 22 -3.33 11.92 -12.05
CA GLY A 22 -2.44 10.90 -11.51
C GLY A 22 -1.10 11.45 -11.03
N VAL A 23 -0.50 12.39 -11.78
CA VAL A 23 0.74 13.07 -11.34
C VAL A 23 0.50 13.88 -10.07
N LEU A 24 -0.58 14.68 -10.02
CA LEU A 24 -0.90 15.45 -8.82
C LEU A 24 -1.20 14.54 -7.62
N TYR A 25 -1.98 13.48 -7.84
CA TYR A 25 -2.32 12.51 -6.81
C TYR A 25 -1.06 11.81 -6.28
N PHE A 26 -0.17 11.38 -7.17
CA PHE A 26 1.12 10.81 -6.77
C PHE A 26 1.92 11.79 -5.91
N LEU A 27 2.08 13.03 -6.37
CA LEU A 27 2.89 14.03 -5.65
C LEU A 27 2.34 14.35 -4.25
N LEU A 28 1.02 14.32 -4.08
CA LEU A 28 0.37 14.70 -2.81
C LEU A 28 0.21 13.54 -1.84
N PHE A 29 -0.08 12.33 -2.34
CA PHE A 29 -0.51 11.21 -1.49
C PHE A 29 0.44 10.03 -1.49
N ILE A 30 1.06 9.70 -2.63
CA ILE A 30 1.90 8.49 -2.73
C ILE A 30 3.38 8.83 -2.49
N ARG A 31 3.88 9.92 -3.09
CA ARG A 31 5.27 10.35 -3.00
C ARG A 31 5.82 10.45 -1.56
N PRO A 32 5.06 10.91 -0.54
CA PRO A 32 5.58 10.93 0.83
C PRO A 32 6.07 9.56 1.33
N TYR A 33 5.51 8.48 0.80
CA TYR A 33 5.86 7.09 1.13
C TYR A 33 6.77 6.46 0.06
N VAL A 34 7.31 7.26 -0.85
CA VAL A 34 8.23 6.84 -1.91
C VAL A 34 9.45 7.75 -1.85
N SER A 35 10.37 7.41 -0.95
CA SER A 35 11.62 8.13 -0.69
C SER A 35 12.83 7.28 -1.11
N ILE A 36 13.86 7.95 -1.63
CA ILE A 36 15.11 7.35 -2.08
C ILE A 36 16.22 8.29 -1.59
N TYR A 37 16.51 8.27 -0.30
CA TYR A 37 17.59 9.08 0.27
C TYR A 37 18.53 8.22 1.11
N GLU A 38 19.82 8.51 1.02
CA GLU A 38 20.85 7.90 1.88
C GLU A 38 20.63 8.34 3.34
N GLY A 39 20.83 7.43 4.30
CA GLY A 39 20.47 7.65 5.70
C GLY A 39 18.98 7.45 6.03
N SER A 40 18.16 6.98 5.09
CA SER A 40 16.74 6.68 5.33
C SER A 40 16.46 5.19 5.56
N TYR A 41 15.18 4.82 5.61
CA TYR A 41 14.69 3.44 5.70
C TYR A 41 15.22 2.50 4.60
N HIS A 42 15.68 3.04 3.46
CA HIS A 42 16.37 2.26 2.44
C HIS A 42 17.63 1.59 2.97
N GLN A 43 18.41 2.30 3.80
CA GLN A 43 19.58 1.75 4.44
C GLN A 43 19.20 0.63 5.42
N ALA A 44 18.10 0.81 6.17
CA ALA A 44 17.58 -0.24 7.05
C ALA A 44 17.15 -1.49 6.25
N ALA A 45 16.53 -1.31 5.08
CA ALA A 45 16.19 -2.41 4.18
C ALA A 45 17.46 -3.10 3.61
N ASP A 46 18.52 -2.35 3.29
CA ASP A 46 19.80 -2.91 2.85
C ASP A 46 20.48 -3.73 3.96
N ILE A 47 20.45 -3.24 5.18
CA ILE A 47 20.97 -3.96 6.36
C ILE A 47 20.14 -5.22 6.61
N ALA A 48 18.82 -5.14 6.54
CA ALA A 48 17.97 -6.33 6.68
C ALA A 48 18.19 -7.36 5.55
N ALA A 49 18.43 -6.90 4.32
CA ALA A 49 18.77 -7.78 3.21
C ALA A 49 20.15 -8.43 3.44
N SER A 50 21.12 -7.71 4.03
CA SER A 50 22.42 -8.29 4.39
C SER A 50 22.30 -9.31 5.53
N ILE A 51 21.44 -9.04 6.52
CA ILE A 51 21.08 -9.99 7.58
C ILE A 51 20.47 -11.25 6.97
N ALA A 52 19.47 -11.13 6.09
CA ALA A 52 18.86 -12.28 5.42
C ALA A 52 19.88 -13.07 4.59
N HIS A 53 20.78 -12.38 3.88
CA HIS A 53 21.84 -13.04 3.11
C HIS A 53 22.84 -13.80 4.02
N LYS A 54 23.16 -13.25 5.20
CA LYS A 54 24.17 -13.82 6.11
C LYS A 54 23.62 -14.93 7.01
N TYR A 55 22.39 -14.79 7.49
CA TYR A 55 21.76 -15.66 8.48
C TYR A 55 20.57 -16.46 7.94
N GLY A 56 20.19 -16.24 6.68
CA GLY A 56 19.05 -16.88 6.03
C GLY A 56 17.77 -16.04 6.08
N ASP A 57 16.85 -16.33 5.17
CA ASP A 57 15.52 -15.68 5.09
C ASP A 57 14.64 -15.98 6.32
N PHE A 58 14.98 -17.04 7.07
CA PHE A 58 14.34 -17.46 8.31
C PHE A 58 15.42 -17.68 9.36
N ILE A 59 15.45 -16.86 10.40
CA ILE A 59 16.48 -16.89 11.44
C ILE A 59 16.13 -17.97 12.47
N SER A 60 16.88 -19.07 12.46
CA SER A 60 16.80 -20.09 13.50
C SER A 60 17.40 -19.61 14.83
N PRO A 61 17.10 -20.25 15.97
CA PRO A 61 17.69 -19.88 17.25
C PRO A 61 19.22 -19.90 17.27
N ALA A 62 19.85 -20.81 16.49
CA ALA A 62 21.30 -20.86 16.37
C ALA A 62 21.88 -19.70 15.53
N GLU A 63 21.16 -19.28 14.49
CA GLU A 63 21.52 -18.11 13.68
C GLU A 63 21.32 -16.82 14.46
N TYR A 64 20.29 -16.74 15.30
CA TYR A 64 20.07 -15.63 16.22
C TYR A 64 21.26 -15.42 17.16
N GLU A 65 21.78 -16.48 17.80
CA GLU A 65 22.96 -16.37 18.67
C GLU A 65 24.20 -15.91 17.89
N ARG A 66 24.36 -16.32 16.63
CA ARG A 66 25.42 -15.81 15.76
C ARG A 66 25.22 -14.33 15.40
N MET A 67 23.99 -13.94 15.07
CA MET A 67 23.62 -12.55 14.80
C MET A 67 23.93 -11.65 15.99
N LYS A 68 23.61 -12.11 17.20
CA LYS A 68 23.92 -11.42 18.46
C LYS A 68 25.42 -11.29 18.71
N ALA A 69 26.20 -12.33 18.44
CA ALA A 69 27.66 -12.30 18.60
C ALA A 69 28.35 -11.39 17.58
N ASP A 70 27.82 -11.33 16.36
CA ASP A 70 28.32 -10.52 15.25
C ASP A 70 27.80 -9.08 15.26
N ALA A 71 26.83 -8.77 16.12
CA ALA A 71 26.18 -7.46 16.16
C ALA A 71 27.21 -6.33 16.31
N PRO A 72 27.03 -5.19 15.61
CA PRO A 72 27.95 -4.07 15.70
C PRO A 72 28.16 -3.67 17.16
N LYS A 73 29.42 -3.74 17.62
CA LYS A 73 29.74 -3.39 19.01
C LYS A 73 29.41 -1.93 19.27
N LYS A 74 28.82 -1.66 20.43
CA LYS A 74 28.68 -0.32 21.02
C LYS A 74 30.07 0.16 21.43
N GLY A 75 30.81 0.69 20.46
CA GLY A 75 32.10 1.35 20.67
C GLY A 75 31.90 2.84 20.82
N VAL A 76 32.73 3.49 21.64
CA VAL A 76 32.76 4.95 21.78
C VAL A 76 33.45 5.53 20.55
N SER A 77 32.68 6.13 19.64
CA SER A 77 33.24 6.92 18.55
C SER A 77 33.83 8.24 19.06
N GLU A 78 34.55 8.97 18.22
CA GLU A 78 35.08 10.28 18.59
C GLU A 78 33.94 11.29 18.83
N ILE A 79 32.83 11.14 18.10
CA ILE A 79 31.60 11.92 18.29
C ILE A 79 30.92 11.51 19.60
N ASP A 80 30.82 10.21 19.92
CA ASP A 80 30.31 9.77 21.23
C ASP A 80 31.13 10.35 22.39
N ARG A 81 32.46 10.40 22.24
CA ARG A 81 33.33 11.02 23.25
C ARG A 81 33.03 12.51 23.39
N MET A 82 32.90 13.24 22.28
CA MET A 82 32.58 14.67 22.32
C MET A 82 31.23 14.91 23.01
N ILE A 83 30.19 14.16 22.63
CA ILE A 83 28.85 14.24 23.25
C ILE A 83 28.94 13.93 24.75
N GLY A 84 29.66 12.88 25.12
CA GLY A 84 29.85 12.48 26.51
C GLY A 84 30.62 13.51 27.35
N GLU A 85 31.43 14.38 26.74
CA GLU A 85 32.21 15.42 27.43
C GLU A 85 31.55 16.81 27.36
N ASN A 86 30.62 17.03 26.43
CA ASN A 86 29.98 18.32 26.20
C ASN A 86 28.85 18.58 27.21
N ALA A 87 28.96 19.69 27.95
CA ALA A 87 28.02 20.07 29.00
C ALA A 87 26.59 20.32 28.47
N LEU A 88 26.43 20.75 27.22
CA LEU A 88 25.13 20.97 26.61
C LEU A 88 24.40 19.64 26.39
N PHE A 89 25.07 18.65 25.78
CA PHE A 89 24.50 17.31 25.61
C PHE A 89 24.17 16.63 26.95
N GLN A 90 25.06 16.74 27.93
CA GLN A 90 24.82 16.22 29.27
C GLN A 90 23.61 16.88 29.97
N SER A 91 23.34 18.16 29.70
CA SER A 91 22.19 18.85 30.29
C SER A 91 20.84 18.27 29.82
N TYR A 92 20.82 17.65 28.64
CA TYR A 92 19.68 16.90 28.09
C TYR A 92 19.75 15.39 28.37
N GLY A 93 20.80 14.93 29.05
CA GLY A 93 20.99 13.52 29.41
C GLY A 93 21.51 12.63 28.27
N PHE A 94 22.08 13.22 27.21
CA PHE A 94 22.69 12.46 26.12
C PHE A 94 24.17 12.19 26.42
N HIS A 95 24.57 10.93 26.27
CA HIS A 95 25.94 10.46 26.47
C HIS A 95 26.55 9.84 25.22
N THR A 96 25.73 9.53 24.21
CA THR A 96 26.16 8.97 22.93
C THR A 96 25.43 9.62 21.76
N PHE A 97 26.01 9.53 20.57
CA PHE A 97 25.38 9.96 19.33
C PHE A 97 24.09 9.20 19.06
N GLN A 98 24.04 7.90 19.37
CA GLN A 98 22.83 7.09 19.21
C GLN A 98 21.67 7.59 20.10
N GLU A 99 21.95 7.93 21.36
CA GLU A 99 20.95 8.48 22.28
C GLU A 99 20.41 9.83 21.77
N PHE A 100 21.30 10.74 21.38
CA PHE A 100 20.91 12.03 20.80
C PHE A 100 20.09 11.84 19.52
N ASN A 101 20.54 11.00 18.60
CA ASN A 101 19.90 10.77 17.31
C ASN A 101 18.51 10.12 17.43
N ASN A 102 18.25 9.39 18.51
CA ASN A 102 16.95 8.76 18.77
C ASN A 102 16.00 9.66 19.57
N ALA A 103 16.41 10.89 19.91
CA ALA A 103 15.69 11.77 20.85
C ALA A 103 14.70 12.74 20.19
N GLU A 104 14.26 12.46 18.96
CA GLU A 104 13.54 13.38 18.05
C GLU A 104 12.29 14.05 18.66
N GLU A 105 11.60 13.41 19.62
CA GLU A 105 10.41 13.96 20.29
C GLU A 105 10.70 14.74 21.59
N SER A 106 11.94 14.72 22.09
CA SER A 106 12.30 15.28 23.39
C SER A 106 12.87 16.70 23.34
N LEU A 107 13.13 17.22 22.14
CA LEU A 107 13.78 18.51 21.91
C LEU A 107 12.89 19.43 21.08
N THR A 108 12.93 20.74 21.36
CA THR A 108 12.41 21.74 20.43
C THR A 108 13.35 21.86 19.22
N ARG A 109 12.83 22.36 18.09
CA ARG A 109 13.62 22.56 16.87
C ARG A 109 14.86 23.43 17.10
N GLU A 110 14.76 24.42 17.98
CA GLU A 110 15.86 25.33 18.31
C GLU A 110 16.96 24.62 19.12
N GLU A 111 16.56 23.76 20.06
CA GLU A 111 17.49 22.96 20.87
C GLU A 111 18.20 21.89 20.04
N ASP A 112 17.45 21.19 19.18
CA ASP A 112 18.02 20.22 18.23
C ASP A 112 19.05 20.89 17.31
N THR A 113 18.70 22.05 16.74
CA THR A 113 19.62 22.82 15.89
C THR A 113 20.89 23.22 16.64
N ALA A 114 20.77 23.64 17.90
CA ALA A 114 21.92 24.03 18.71
C ALA A 114 22.86 22.84 18.98
N LEU A 115 22.31 21.67 19.30
CA LEU A 115 23.09 20.45 19.51
C LEU A 115 23.77 19.98 18.22
N TRP A 116 23.09 20.04 17.06
CA TRP A 116 23.71 19.73 15.78
C TRP A 116 24.87 20.66 15.45
N ILE A 117 24.76 21.97 15.74
CA ILE A 117 25.86 22.93 15.52
C ILE A 117 27.11 22.52 16.31
N GLU A 118 26.98 22.10 17.57
CA GLU A 118 28.12 21.64 18.39
C GLU A 118 28.86 20.45 17.75
N ILE A 119 28.14 19.57 17.05
CA ILE A 119 28.73 18.44 16.32
C ILE A 119 29.45 18.95 15.06
N TYR A 120 28.78 19.76 14.25
CA TYR A 120 29.33 20.26 12.98
C TYR A 120 30.45 21.30 13.13
N ASP A 121 30.59 21.91 14.30
CA ASP A 121 31.72 22.81 14.62
C ASP A 121 33.04 22.02 14.81
N VAL A 122 32.96 20.74 15.15
CA VAL A 122 34.12 19.88 15.44
C VAL A 122 34.36 18.86 14.34
N PHE A 123 33.29 18.31 13.76
CA PHE A 123 33.34 17.21 12.80
C PHE A 123 32.88 17.65 11.41
N SER A 124 33.51 17.09 10.39
CA SER A 124 33.10 17.31 9.01
C SER A 124 31.80 16.58 8.66
N ASP A 125 31.08 17.06 7.65
CA ASP A 125 29.87 16.40 7.11
C ASP A 125 30.07 14.91 6.85
N LYS A 126 31.26 14.53 6.39
CA LYS A 126 31.60 13.14 6.11
C LYS A 126 31.68 12.30 7.38
N GLU A 127 32.32 12.80 8.43
CA GLU A 127 32.47 12.07 9.70
C GLU A 127 31.11 11.90 10.39
N VAL A 128 30.28 12.95 10.38
CA VAL A 128 28.92 12.89 10.91
C VAL A 128 28.07 11.90 10.11
N SER A 129 28.16 11.91 8.77
CA SER A 129 27.44 10.97 7.92
C SER A 129 27.86 9.52 8.17
N GLU A 130 29.16 9.25 8.35
CA GLU A 130 29.65 7.90 8.65
C GLU A 130 29.13 7.40 10.01
N GLU A 131 29.10 8.27 11.02
CA GLU A 131 28.58 7.91 12.34
C GLU A 131 27.06 7.72 12.34
N PHE A 132 26.34 8.53 11.56
CA PHE A 132 24.91 8.36 11.33
C PHE A 132 24.60 7.00 10.67
N THR A 133 25.36 6.62 9.63
CA THR A 133 25.27 5.29 9.00
C THR A 133 25.50 4.17 10.01
N ARG A 134 26.51 4.27 10.88
CA ARG A 134 26.79 3.28 11.93
C ARG A 134 25.69 3.21 12.98
N SER A 135 25.14 4.36 13.38
CA SER A 135 24.03 4.46 14.33
C SER A 135 22.79 3.74 13.79
N ILE A 136 22.45 3.94 12.51
CA ILE A 136 21.36 3.21 11.84
C ILE A 136 21.60 1.71 11.87
N GLU A 137 22.82 1.25 11.54
CA GLU A 137 23.15 -0.17 11.56
C GLU A 137 22.96 -0.77 12.96
N ARG A 138 23.49 -0.11 14.00
CA ARG A 138 23.30 -0.52 15.39
C ARG A 138 21.82 -0.57 15.77
N ASN A 139 21.05 0.47 15.45
CA ASN A 139 19.61 0.54 15.72
C ASN A 139 18.84 -0.60 15.06
N VAL A 140 19.16 -0.95 13.81
CA VAL A 140 18.51 -2.08 13.11
C VAL A 140 18.85 -3.41 13.77
N TYR A 141 20.11 -3.64 14.14
CA TYR A 141 20.50 -4.85 14.86
C TYR A 141 19.85 -4.95 16.24
N ASP A 142 19.87 -3.87 17.03
CA ASP A 142 19.23 -3.81 18.35
C ASP A 142 17.72 -4.11 18.22
N MET A 143 17.03 -3.45 17.28
CA MET A 143 15.61 -3.70 16.99
C MET A 143 15.35 -5.17 16.62
N TYR A 144 16.16 -5.75 15.74
CA TYR A 144 15.96 -7.13 15.28
C TYR A 144 16.22 -8.14 16.40
N LEU A 145 17.22 -7.90 17.24
CA LEU A 145 17.52 -8.75 18.38
C LEU A 145 16.39 -8.71 19.41
N ASP A 146 15.94 -7.50 19.77
CA ASP A 146 14.89 -7.29 20.77
C ASP A 146 13.55 -7.85 20.31
N THR A 147 13.16 -7.58 19.05
CA THR A 147 11.90 -8.09 18.49
C THR A 147 11.92 -9.59 18.25
N TYR A 148 13.07 -10.19 17.90
CA TYR A 148 13.20 -11.64 17.84
C TYR A 148 13.00 -12.27 19.22
N GLN A 149 13.58 -11.67 20.27
CA GLN A 149 13.41 -12.16 21.63
C GLN A 149 11.94 -12.04 22.09
N SER A 150 11.28 -10.91 21.83
CA SER A 150 9.89 -10.69 22.23
C SER A 150 8.89 -11.54 21.44
N GLU A 151 9.10 -11.76 20.14
CA GLU A 151 8.14 -12.46 19.29
C GLU A 151 8.45 -13.95 19.13
N ALA A 152 9.71 -14.31 18.90
CA ALA A 152 10.09 -15.67 18.49
C ALA A 152 10.48 -16.56 19.68
N GLN A 153 10.97 -15.99 20.78
CA GLN A 153 11.45 -16.73 21.95
C GLN A 153 10.49 -16.68 23.16
N SER A 154 9.50 -15.79 23.17
CA SER A 154 8.65 -15.56 24.35
C SER A 154 7.53 -16.57 24.57
N GLY A 155 7.30 -17.49 23.62
CA GLY A 155 6.33 -18.57 23.78
C GLY A 155 5.56 -18.89 22.50
N ALA A 156 4.82 -19.99 22.51
CA ALA A 156 4.08 -20.46 21.34
C ALA A 156 2.94 -19.50 20.93
N ASP A 157 2.28 -18.84 21.90
CA ASP A 157 1.18 -17.90 21.67
C ASP A 157 1.57 -16.43 21.93
N ALA A 158 2.87 -16.16 22.09
CA ALA A 158 3.36 -14.82 22.41
C ALA A 158 3.35 -13.88 21.20
N THR A 159 2.91 -12.64 21.44
CA THR A 159 3.10 -11.49 20.56
C THR A 159 3.09 -10.21 21.41
N SER A 160 3.96 -9.29 21.06
CA SER A 160 4.19 -7.98 21.68
C SER A 160 3.39 -6.86 21.01
N TYR A 161 2.85 -7.10 19.81
CA TYR A 161 2.10 -6.09 19.04
C TYR A 161 0.59 -6.14 19.27
N TYR A 162 0.07 -7.25 19.81
CA TYR A 162 -1.37 -7.47 19.94
C TYR A 162 -1.75 -7.92 21.36
N GLU A 163 -2.71 -7.22 21.94
CA GLU A 163 -3.27 -7.53 23.25
C GLU A 163 -4.72 -8.01 23.13
N ASN A 164 -5.21 -8.69 24.17
CA ASN A 164 -6.63 -9.07 24.31
C ASN A 164 -7.19 -9.93 23.16
N LEU A 165 -6.35 -10.81 22.61
CA LEU A 165 -6.73 -11.71 21.51
C LEU A 165 -7.78 -12.75 21.94
N ASP A 166 -8.77 -12.97 21.06
CA ASP A 166 -9.73 -14.05 21.18
C ASP A 166 -9.10 -15.42 20.86
N GLU A 167 -9.89 -16.49 21.04
CA GLU A 167 -9.43 -17.87 20.85
C GLU A 167 -9.02 -18.20 19.40
N GLU A 168 -9.69 -17.63 18.40
CA GLU A 168 -9.35 -17.87 16.99
C GLU A 168 -8.09 -17.11 16.59
N GLN A 169 -7.95 -15.87 17.08
CA GLN A 169 -6.77 -15.05 16.89
C GLN A 169 -5.54 -15.68 17.58
N ARG A 170 -5.68 -16.18 18.81
CA ARG A 170 -4.60 -16.90 19.50
C ARG A 170 -4.12 -18.12 18.71
N LYS A 171 -5.05 -18.91 18.15
CA LYS A 171 -4.68 -20.04 17.27
C LYS A 171 -3.88 -19.60 16.05
N ARG A 172 -4.23 -18.46 15.47
CA ARG A 172 -3.49 -17.90 14.34
C ARG A 172 -2.08 -17.46 14.75
N VAL A 173 -1.90 -16.84 15.92
CA VAL A 173 -0.58 -16.49 16.48
C VAL A 173 0.25 -17.76 16.70
N VAL A 174 -0.32 -18.81 17.29
CA VAL A 174 0.38 -20.09 17.48
C VAL A 174 0.85 -20.65 16.13
N SER A 175 -0.02 -20.68 15.12
CA SER A 175 0.35 -21.14 13.78
C SER A 175 1.43 -20.25 13.12
N ARG A 176 1.39 -18.94 13.34
CA ARG A 176 2.43 -18.00 12.88
C ARG A 176 3.78 -18.32 13.52
N ASN A 177 3.79 -18.59 14.83
CA ASN A 177 5.01 -18.83 15.61
C ASN A 177 5.68 -20.19 15.30
N GLU A 178 5.01 -21.09 14.56
CA GLU A 178 5.63 -22.32 14.07
C GLU A 178 6.70 -22.07 12.99
N ARG A 179 6.55 -21.00 12.20
CA ARG A 179 7.45 -20.74 11.06
C ARG A 179 7.56 -19.28 10.63
N GLU A 180 6.43 -18.61 10.45
CA GLU A 180 6.38 -17.26 9.85
C GLU A 180 7.11 -16.22 10.70
N VAL A 181 7.03 -16.34 12.03
CA VAL A 181 7.70 -15.44 12.97
C VAL A 181 9.19 -15.29 12.65
N PHE A 182 9.87 -16.36 12.22
CA PHE A 182 11.31 -16.36 12.01
C PHE A 182 11.76 -15.63 10.74
N GLY A 183 10.83 -15.20 9.89
CA GLY A 183 11.14 -14.52 8.64
C GLY A 183 11.86 -13.18 8.84
N VAL A 184 12.66 -12.75 7.87
CA VAL A 184 13.27 -11.42 7.87
C VAL A 184 12.46 -10.49 6.97
N LEU A 185 11.73 -9.55 7.57
CA LEU A 185 11.01 -8.51 6.85
C LEU A 185 11.07 -7.20 7.64
N PRO A 186 11.63 -6.12 7.07
CA PRO A 186 11.69 -4.82 7.76
C PRO A 186 10.31 -4.22 8.01
N PRO A 187 10.06 -3.63 9.19
CA PRO A 187 8.77 -3.00 9.51
C PRO A 187 8.40 -1.88 8.55
N LEU A 188 9.37 -1.04 8.18
CA LEU A 188 9.13 0.09 7.29
C LEU A 188 8.75 -0.35 5.87
N VAL A 189 9.34 -1.45 5.37
CA VAL A 189 9.01 -1.99 4.04
C VAL A 189 7.55 -2.43 3.96
N ILE A 190 7.03 -3.10 4.99
CA ILE A 190 5.61 -3.51 5.02
C ILE A 190 4.68 -2.32 5.32
N GLY A 191 5.06 -1.43 6.24
CA GLY A 191 4.30 -0.24 6.59
C GLY A 191 4.09 0.69 5.39
N ASP A 192 5.17 1.09 4.73
CA ASP A 192 5.12 1.94 3.53
C ASP A 192 4.36 1.25 2.38
N ASN A 193 4.43 -0.08 2.30
CA ASN A 193 3.66 -0.82 1.31
C ASN A 193 2.15 -0.71 1.57
N PHE A 194 1.70 -0.77 2.83
CA PHE A 194 0.29 -0.54 3.16
C PHE A 194 -0.13 0.91 2.88
N GLU A 195 0.73 1.88 3.18
CA GLU A 195 0.52 3.29 2.85
C GLU A 195 0.35 3.52 1.34
N VAL A 196 1.26 2.97 0.54
CA VAL A 196 1.15 3.04 -0.93
C VAL A 196 -0.11 2.32 -1.43
N LEU A 197 -0.43 1.14 -0.90
CA LEU A 197 -1.60 0.36 -1.33
C LEU A 197 -2.91 1.07 -0.99
N GLN A 198 -3.02 1.79 0.13
CA GLN A 198 -4.27 2.51 0.45
C GLN A 198 -4.57 3.64 -0.53
N PHE A 199 -3.57 4.45 -0.87
CA PHE A 199 -3.74 5.55 -1.81
C PHE A 199 -3.86 5.03 -3.24
N TRP A 200 -3.10 4.00 -3.59
CA TRP A 200 -3.24 3.32 -4.87
C TRP A 200 -4.65 2.74 -5.05
N ALA A 201 -5.22 2.10 -4.04
CA ALA A 201 -6.55 1.51 -4.13
C ALA A 201 -7.64 2.56 -4.36
N ALA A 202 -7.59 3.67 -3.63
CA ALA A 202 -8.49 4.79 -3.84
C ALA A 202 -8.34 5.38 -5.25
N PHE A 203 -7.10 5.57 -5.71
CA PHE A 203 -6.80 6.06 -7.05
C PHE A 203 -7.40 5.17 -8.15
N VAL A 204 -7.19 3.86 -8.09
CA VAL A 204 -7.70 2.90 -9.09
C VAL A 204 -9.22 2.97 -9.22
N ILE A 205 -9.94 3.00 -8.10
CA ILE A 205 -11.40 3.08 -8.09
C ILE A 205 -11.87 4.42 -8.71
N ILE A 206 -11.23 5.54 -8.33
CA ILE A 206 -11.53 6.87 -8.88
C ILE A 206 -11.25 6.93 -10.38
N SER A 207 -10.12 6.38 -10.83
CA SER A 207 -9.71 6.36 -12.23
C SER A 207 -10.71 5.59 -13.09
N VAL A 208 -11.18 4.42 -12.64
CA VAL A 208 -12.22 3.66 -13.33
C VAL A 208 -13.55 4.44 -13.37
N VAL A 209 -13.96 5.04 -12.26
CA VAL A 209 -15.16 5.90 -12.19
C VAL A 209 -15.05 7.06 -13.19
N PHE A 210 -13.91 7.76 -13.21
CA PHE A 210 -13.64 8.88 -14.11
C PHE A 210 -13.66 8.46 -15.59
N LEU A 211 -13.12 7.29 -15.91
CA LEU A 211 -13.08 6.77 -17.28
C LEU A 211 -14.50 6.45 -17.80
N VAL A 212 -15.33 5.84 -16.96
CA VAL A 212 -16.68 5.37 -17.31
C VAL A 212 -17.70 6.50 -17.34
N LEU A 213 -17.64 7.45 -16.39
CA LEU A 213 -18.62 8.52 -16.21
C LEU A 213 -18.99 9.27 -17.50
N PRO A 214 -18.03 9.79 -18.30
CA PRO A 214 -18.37 10.64 -19.44
C PRO A 214 -18.89 9.86 -20.64
N TYR A 215 -18.60 8.55 -20.71
CA TYR A 215 -18.91 7.73 -21.88
C TYR A 215 -20.42 7.59 -22.10
N MET A 216 -21.17 7.20 -21.06
CA MET A 216 -22.61 7.00 -21.18
C MET A 216 -23.40 8.29 -21.30
N VAL A 217 -22.96 9.35 -20.61
CA VAL A 217 -23.59 10.67 -20.72
C VAL A 217 -23.48 11.21 -22.15
N GLN A 218 -22.34 11.02 -22.80
CA GLN A 218 -22.12 11.44 -24.17
C GLN A 218 -23.03 10.68 -25.15
N GLU A 219 -23.21 9.37 -24.97
CA GLU A 219 -24.07 8.57 -25.83
C GLU A 219 -25.55 8.95 -25.66
N ASN A 220 -26.02 9.16 -24.43
CA ASN A 220 -27.39 9.59 -24.15
C ASN A 220 -27.74 10.94 -24.77
N ARG A 221 -26.78 11.88 -24.80
CA ARG A 221 -26.98 13.21 -25.39
C ARG A 221 -27.15 13.14 -26.91
N ASN A 222 -26.52 12.18 -27.56
CA ASN A 222 -26.54 12.05 -29.02
C ASN A 222 -27.82 11.37 -29.56
N ARG A 223 -28.71 10.85 -28.69
CA ARG A 223 -29.99 10.19 -29.02
C ARG A 223 -29.88 9.05 -30.07
N MET A 224 -28.69 8.55 -30.33
CA MET A 224 -28.41 7.52 -31.35
C MET A 224 -28.98 6.15 -30.98
N THR A 225 -29.29 5.92 -29.71
CA THR A 225 -29.82 4.65 -29.19
C THR A 225 -31.12 4.25 -29.89
N MET A 226 -32.04 5.20 -30.17
CA MET A 226 -33.31 4.90 -30.85
C MET A 226 -33.12 4.46 -32.31
N LEU A 227 -32.11 4.98 -33.01
CA LEU A 227 -31.81 4.60 -34.40
C LEU A 227 -31.12 3.23 -34.49
N GLN A 228 -30.33 2.88 -33.47
CA GLN A 228 -29.54 1.64 -33.47
C GLN A 228 -30.42 0.38 -33.31
N TYR A 229 -31.52 0.43 -32.54
CA TYR A 229 -32.43 -0.71 -32.35
C TYR A 229 -33.14 -1.17 -33.62
N SER A 230 -33.19 -0.34 -34.67
CA SER A 230 -33.79 -0.72 -35.96
C SER A 230 -32.97 -1.75 -36.75
N SER A 231 -31.73 -2.04 -36.34
CA SER A 231 -30.83 -2.95 -37.07
C SER A 231 -30.43 -4.20 -36.27
N ARG A 232 -30.24 -5.33 -36.98
CA ARG A 232 -29.79 -6.60 -36.39
C ARG A 232 -28.44 -6.48 -35.66
N LYS A 233 -27.56 -5.58 -36.10
CA LYS A 233 -26.28 -5.25 -35.46
C LYS A 233 -26.44 -4.36 -34.23
N GLY A 234 -27.39 -3.42 -34.22
CA GLY A 234 -27.64 -2.55 -33.08
C GLY A 234 -28.31 -3.26 -31.88
N ARG A 235 -28.92 -4.43 -32.08
CA ARG A 235 -29.44 -5.26 -30.97
C ARG A 235 -28.37 -5.77 -30.01
N ASN A 236 -27.12 -5.90 -30.48
CA ASN A 236 -25.96 -6.27 -29.65
C ASN A 236 -25.14 -5.05 -29.20
N TYR A 237 -25.61 -3.84 -29.49
CA TYR A 237 -24.85 -2.61 -29.23
C TYR A 237 -24.50 -2.44 -27.76
N TYR A 238 -25.47 -2.68 -26.87
CA TYR A 238 -25.26 -2.66 -25.43
C TYR A 238 -24.10 -3.57 -24.98
N LEU A 239 -24.00 -4.78 -25.55
CA LEU A 239 -22.91 -5.70 -25.23
C LEU A 239 -21.57 -5.16 -25.72
N TYR A 240 -21.50 -4.53 -26.90
CA TYR A 240 -20.27 -3.89 -27.36
C TYR A 240 -19.84 -2.74 -26.44
N GLN A 241 -20.78 -1.93 -25.95
CA GLN A 241 -20.48 -0.85 -25.02
C GLN A 241 -19.98 -1.37 -23.67
N LEU A 242 -20.64 -2.41 -23.14
CA LEU A 242 -20.24 -3.06 -21.90
C LEU A 242 -18.85 -3.69 -22.03
N THR A 243 -18.61 -4.45 -23.09
CA THR A 243 -17.31 -5.09 -23.34
C THR A 243 -16.21 -4.03 -23.54
N ALA A 244 -16.48 -2.93 -24.25
CA ALA A 244 -15.53 -1.84 -24.40
C ALA A 244 -15.21 -1.17 -23.05
N CYS A 245 -16.22 -0.98 -22.20
CA CYS A 245 -16.06 -0.44 -20.85
C CYS A 245 -15.19 -1.36 -19.97
N LEU A 246 -15.51 -2.66 -19.94
CA LEU A 246 -14.75 -3.66 -19.17
C LEU A 246 -13.29 -3.76 -19.63
N LEU A 247 -13.05 -3.91 -20.94
CA LEU A 247 -11.70 -3.96 -21.48
C LEU A 247 -10.91 -2.68 -21.17
N SER A 248 -11.57 -1.52 -21.25
CA SER A 248 -10.93 -0.24 -20.92
C SER A 248 -10.58 -0.15 -19.43
N ALA A 249 -11.47 -0.62 -18.54
CA ALA A 249 -11.19 -0.69 -17.11
C ALA A 249 -10.01 -1.63 -16.82
N PHE A 250 -9.96 -2.82 -17.43
CA PHE A 250 -8.84 -3.76 -17.24
C PHE A 250 -7.51 -3.20 -17.76
N ILE A 251 -7.50 -2.53 -18.92
CA ILE A 251 -6.28 -1.88 -19.44
C ILE A 251 -5.79 -0.79 -18.48
N LEU A 252 -6.71 0.01 -17.95
CA LEU A 252 -6.39 1.07 -17.00
C LEU A 252 -5.83 0.49 -15.69
N ILE A 253 -6.53 -0.49 -15.09
CA ILE A 253 -6.07 -1.18 -13.88
C ILE A 253 -4.72 -1.85 -14.10
N ALA A 254 -4.47 -2.44 -15.27
CA ALA A 254 -3.18 -3.03 -15.60
C ALA A 254 -2.05 -1.98 -15.66
N ALA A 255 -2.32 -0.80 -16.23
CA ALA A 255 -1.36 0.30 -16.23
C ALA A 255 -1.08 0.82 -14.82
N GLU A 256 -2.10 0.96 -13.98
CA GLU A 256 -1.97 1.38 -12.58
C GLU A 256 -1.28 0.31 -11.73
N PHE A 257 -1.48 -0.97 -12.03
CA PHE A 257 -0.76 -2.07 -11.41
C PHE A 257 0.73 -2.03 -11.73
N LEU A 258 1.11 -1.74 -12.99
CA LEU A 258 2.52 -1.54 -13.35
C LEU A 258 3.14 -0.36 -12.60
N PHE A 259 2.36 0.71 -12.41
CA PHE A 259 2.79 1.84 -11.60
C PHE A 259 3.01 1.47 -10.13
N TYR A 260 2.12 0.65 -9.55
CA TYR A 260 2.32 0.08 -8.23
C TYR A 260 3.58 -0.79 -8.18
N MET A 261 3.80 -1.69 -9.14
CA MET A 261 4.99 -2.55 -9.16
C MET A 261 6.29 -1.75 -9.27
N LEU A 262 6.29 -0.64 -10.00
CA LEU A 262 7.42 0.29 -10.04
C LEU A 262 7.66 0.91 -8.65
N THR A 263 6.59 1.36 -8.00
CA THR A 263 6.66 1.96 -6.66
C THR A 263 7.14 0.94 -5.61
N ALA A 264 6.59 -0.27 -5.63
CA ALA A 264 7.01 -1.38 -4.78
C ALA A 264 8.49 -1.74 -4.99
N LYS A 265 8.99 -1.67 -6.23
CA LYS A 265 10.42 -1.84 -6.52
C LYS A 265 11.25 -0.72 -5.91
N LEU A 266 10.81 0.53 -6.04
CA LEU A 266 11.50 1.67 -5.44
C LEU A 266 11.55 1.50 -3.91
N ASN A 267 10.46 1.10 -3.26
CA ASN A 267 10.41 0.92 -1.80
C ASN A 267 10.99 -0.42 -1.30
N ARG A 268 11.77 -1.15 -2.11
CA ARG A 268 12.40 -2.45 -1.74
C ARG A 268 11.41 -3.57 -1.40
N VAL A 269 10.10 -3.39 -1.57
CA VAL A 269 9.05 -4.40 -1.33
C VAL A 269 9.30 -5.67 -2.15
N ILE A 270 9.80 -5.51 -3.38
CA ILE A 270 10.11 -6.64 -4.27
C ILE A 270 11.28 -7.48 -3.75
N ASP A 271 12.23 -6.88 -3.03
CA ASP A 271 13.38 -7.61 -2.49
C ASP A 271 12.96 -8.56 -1.37
N PHE A 272 11.91 -8.21 -0.62
CA PHE A 272 11.31 -9.02 0.44
C PHE A 272 10.01 -9.72 0.02
N TRP A 273 9.77 -9.91 -1.29
CA TRP A 273 8.50 -10.43 -1.83
C TRP A 273 8.07 -11.79 -1.26
N ASN A 274 9.05 -12.63 -0.96
CA ASN A 274 8.85 -13.99 -0.43
C ASN A 274 8.94 -14.04 1.10
N ALA A 275 9.29 -12.94 1.77
CA ALA A 275 9.34 -12.90 3.23
C ALA A 275 7.92 -12.99 3.81
N PRO A 276 7.71 -13.74 4.90
CA PRO A 276 6.43 -13.77 5.61
C PRO A 276 6.01 -12.36 6.03
N ALA A 277 4.77 -11.97 5.71
CA ALA A 277 4.25 -10.66 6.11
C ALA A 277 4.18 -10.53 7.64
N ALA A 278 3.95 -11.64 8.33
CA ALA A 278 3.91 -11.71 9.79
C ALA A 278 5.25 -12.16 10.38
N SER A 279 6.36 -11.51 10.01
CA SER A 279 7.67 -11.75 10.65
C SER A 279 7.76 -11.16 12.05
N PHE A 280 8.80 -11.51 12.83
CA PHE A 280 9.07 -10.93 14.15
C PHE A 280 9.24 -9.40 14.12
N ALA A 281 9.87 -8.87 13.07
CA ALA A 281 10.13 -7.43 12.95
C ALA A 281 9.00 -6.65 12.25
N SER A 282 8.03 -7.32 11.62
CA SER A 282 7.02 -6.66 10.78
C SER A 282 6.04 -5.75 11.52
N GLY A 283 5.82 -5.98 12.81
CA GLY A 283 4.75 -5.31 13.57
C GLY A 283 3.33 -5.67 13.13
N TYR A 284 3.16 -6.69 12.29
CA TYR A 284 1.88 -7.03 11.66
C TYR A 284 1.60 -8.54 11.80
N ILE A 285 0.36 -8.91 12.14
CA ILE A 285 -0.11 -10.29 12.06
C ILE A 285 -1.39 -10.32 11.22
N GLY A 286 -1.32 -11.03 10.09
CA GLY A 286 -2.46 -11.27 9.21
C GLY A 286 -3.13 -12.61 9.44
N TRP A 287 -4.41 -12.73 9.08
CA TRP A 287 -5.18 -13.98 9.19
C TRP A 287 -4.64 -15.14 8.35
N PHE A 288 -3.95 -14.85 7.26
CA PHE A 288 -3.45 -15.85 6.33
C PHE A 288 -1.92 -15.89 6.35
N PRO A 289 -1.31 -17.07 6.15
CA PRO A 289 0.15 -17.23 6.15
C PRO A 289 0.74 -16.75 4.81
N TRP A 290 0.60 -15.46 4.53
CA TRP A 290 1.00 -14.86 3.27
C TRP A 290 2.38 -14.23 3.37
N SER A 291 3.14 -14.35 2.27
CA SER A 291 4.29 -13.50 2.06
C SER A 291 3.85 -12.07 1.77
N LEU A 292 4.76 -11.10 1.91
CA LEU A 292 4.55 -9.70 1.54
C LEU A 292 4.00 -9.57 0.11
N GLY A 293 4.55 -10.35 -0.82
CA GLY A 293 4.13 -10.38 -2.21
C GLY A 293 2.72 -10.91 -2.42
N THR A 294 2.39 -12.03 -1.78
CA THR A 294 1.04 -12.63 -1.88
C THR A 294 0.00 -11.70 -1.26
N MET A 295 0.29 -11.12 -0.10
CA MET A 295 -0.56 -10.13 0.55
C MET A 295 -0.81 -8.93 -0.37
N SER A 296 0.24 -8.37 -0.96
CA SER A 296 0.15 -7.25 -1.90
C SER A 296 -0.71 -7.58 -3.12
N MET A 297 -0.51 -8.77 -3.72
CA MET A 297 -1.30 -9.21 -4.87
C MET A 297 -2.76 -9.45 -4.53
N MET A 298 -3.06 -9.97 -3.34
CA MET A 298 -4.44 -10.15 -2.89
C MET A 298 -5.12 -8.79 -2.67
N ASN A 299 -4.42 -7.81 -2.11
CA ASN A 299 -4.93 -6.45 -1.95
C ASN A 299 -5.25 -5.82 -3.32
N VAL A 300 -4.29 -5.89 -4.26
CA VAL A 300 -4.48 -5.47 -5.66
C VAL A 300 -5.68 -6.15 -6.31
N LEU A 301 -5.83 -7.47 -6.13
CA LEU A 301 -6.93 -8.24 -6.70
C LEU A 301 -8.29 -7.78 -6.18
N PHE A 302 -8.46 -7.67 -4.86
CA PHE A 302 -9.74 -7.25 -4.27
C PHE A 302 -10.05 -5.78 -4.58
N CYS A 303 -9.04 -4.93 -4.70
CA CYS A 303 -9.21 -3.56 -5.16
C CYS A 303 -9.69 -3.54 -6.62
N ALA A 304 -9.04 -4.31 -7.51
CA ALA A 304 -9.45 -4.41 -8.91
C ALA A 304 -10.90 -4.91 -9.07
N MET A 305 -11.31 -5.92 -8.28
CA MET A 305 -12.70 -6.38 -8.22
C MET A 305 -13.65 -5.26 -7.82
N THR A 306 -13.30 -4.47 -6.79
CA THR A 306 -14.09 -3.34 -6.31
C THR A 306 -14.19 -2.23 -7.36
N ALA A 307 -13.08 -1.87 -8.01
CA ALA A 307 -13.03 -0.86 -9.06
C ALA A 307 -13.88 -1.25 -10.28
N VAL A 308 -13.77 -2.51 -10.74
CA VAL A 308 -14.62 -3.03 -11.81
C VAL A 308 -16.09 -3.00 -11.41
N GLY A 309 -16.43 -3.44 -10.18
CA GLY A 309 -17.80 -3.37 -9.66
C GLY A 309 -18.35 -1.95 -9.64
N ALA A 310 -17.59 -0.99 -9.12
CA ALA A 310 -17.95 0.43 -9.12
C ALA A 310 -18.16 0.98 -10.54
N GLY A 311 -17.26 0.62 -11.48
CA GLY A 311 -17.40 0.97 -12.89
C GLY A 311 -18.68 0.42 -13.52
N LEU A 312 -19.05 -0.83 -13.22
CA LEU A 312 -20.29 -1.44 -13.71
C LEU A 312 -21.55 -0.77 -13.13
N ILE A 313 -21.56 -0.49 -11.83
CA ILE A 313 -22.65 0.26 -11.19
C ILE A 313 -22.81 1.63 -11.86
N LEU A 314 -21.70 2.35 -12.05
CA LEU A 314 -21.73 3.66 -12.68
C LEU A 314 -22.19 3.60 -14.14
N PHE A 315 -21.71 2.62 -14.90
CA PHE A 315 -22.14 2.37 -16.29
C PHE A 315 -23.66 2.19 -16.36
N ALA A 316 -24.25 1.45 -15.42
CA ALA A 316 -25.69 1.22 -15.38
C ALA A 316 -26.48 2.48 -15.02
N VAL A 317 -26.04 3.22 -14.00
CA VAL A 317 -26.71 4.43 -13.51
C VAL A 317 -26.62 5.59 -14.50
N THR A 318 -25.43 5.79 -15.10
CA THR A 318 -25.18 6.89 -16.03
C THR A 318 -26.00 6.78 -17.32
N ARG A 319 -26.52 5.60 -17.67
CA ARG A 319 -27.51 5.45 -18.74
C ARG A 319 -28.78 6.28 -18.52
N TYR A 320 -29.17 6.54 -17.28
CA TYR A 320 -30.35 7.36 -16.99
C TYR A 320 -30.02 8.86 -16.92
N CYS A 321 -28.74 9.22 -16.97
CA CYS A 321 -28.28 10.60 -16.87
C CYS A 321 -28.26 11.27 -18.25
N ARG A 322 -28.97 12.40 -18.36
CA ARG A 322 -29.02 13.23 -19.60
C ARG A 322 -27.96 14.33 -19.63
N ASN A 323 -27.33 14.62 -18.50
CA ASN A 323 -26.32 15.66 -18.35
C ASN A 323 -25.20 15.20 -17.40
N TYR A 324 -24.06 15.91 -17.45
CA TYR A 324 -22.89 15.57 -16.65
C TYR A 324 -23.08 15.87 -15.16
N ILE A 325 -23.91 16.86 -14.79
CA ILE A 325 -24.14 17.24 -13.39
C ILE A 325 -24.78 16.08 -12.61
N THR A 326 -25.84 15.48 -13.16
CA THR A 326 -26.50 14.32 -12.56
C THR A 326 -25.58 13.11 -12.50
N ALA A 327 -24.76 12.89 -13.53
CA ALA A 327 -23.80 11.79 -13.55
C ALA A 327 -22.70 11.95 -12.47
N ILE A 328 -22.20 13.18 -12.25
CA ILE A 328 -21.24 13.49 -11.19
C ILE A 328 -21.87 13.25 -9.81
N ALA A 329 -23.13 13.67 -9.61
CA ALA A 329 -23.83 13.41 -8.35
C ALA A 329 -23.95 11.91 -8.05
N TRP A 330 -24.19 11.07 -9.06
CA TRP A 330 -24.23 9.61 -8.93
C TRP A 330 -22.85 8.95 -8.77
N ALA A 331 -21.78 9.61 -9.20
CA ALA A 331 -20.43 9.12 -9.01
C ALA A 331 -19.90 9.41 -7.59
N LEU A 332 -20.42 10.44 -6.92
CA LEU A 332 -19.95 10.86 -5.59
C LEU A 332 -19.95 9.72 -4.55
N PRO A 333 -21.00 8.88 -4.41
CA PRO A 333 -20.97 7.74 -3.49
C PRO A 333 -19.83 6.75 -3.79
N LEU A 334 -19.47 6.58 -5.06
CA LEU A 334 -18.37 5.69 -5.46
C LEU A 334 -17.00 6.30 -5.18
N VAL A 335 -16.87 7.63 -5.24
CA VAL A 335 -15.67 8.35 -4.82
C VAL A 335 -15.49 8.27 -3.30
N ILE A 336 -16.58 8.41 -2.53
CA ILE A 336 -16.56 8.20 -1.07
C ILE A 336 -16.17 6.75 -0.76
N LEU A 337 -16.75 5.77 -1.46
CA LEU A 337 -16.36 4.36 -1.35
C LEU A 337 -14.85 4.18 -1.60
N ALA A 338 -14.28 4.84 -2.61
CA ALA A 338 -12.84 4.75 -2.89
C ALA A 338 -11.98 5.22 -1.70
N GLY A 339 -12.32 6.37 -1.10
CA GLY A 339 -11.64 6.87 0.09
C GLY A 339 -11.78 5.95 1.30
N CYS A 340 -13.00 5.46 1.57
CA CYS A 340 -13.24 4.51 2.65
C CYS A 340 -12.53 3.16 2.42
N TYR A 341 -12.47 2.71 1.17
CA TYR A 341 -11.77 1.47 0.82
C TYR A 341 -10.27 1.60 1.11
N GLY A 342 -9.64 2.69 0.66
CA GLY A 342 -8.24 2.98 0.96
C GLY A 342 -7.98 2.98 2.47
N ALA A 343 -8.65 3.88 3.19
CA ALA A 343 -8.37 4.16 4.60
C ALA A 343 -8.72 2.99 5.55
N PHE A 344 -9.79 2.24 5.29
CA PHE A 344 -10.27 1.24 6.25
C PHE A 344 -10.07 -0.21 5.82
N LEU A 345 -9.95 -0.49 4.51
CA LEU A 345 -9.86 -1.86 4.00
C LEU A 345 -8.46 -2.18 3.47
N ALA A 346 -7.85 -1.29 2.70
CA ALA A 346 -6.55 -1.52 2.09
C ALA A 346 -5.39 -1.33 3.09
N TYR A 347 -5.51 -0.38 4.02
CA TYR A 347 -4.49 -0.12 5.04
C TYR A 347 -4.39 -1.25 6.08
N HIS A 348 -5.51 -1.67 6.67
CA HIS A 348 -5.58 -2.78 7.64
C HIS A 348 -5.86 -4.13 6.98
N PHE A 349 -5.31 -4.35 5.79
CA PHE A 349 -5.71 -5.47 4.94
C PHE A 349 -5.40 -6.83 5.58
N MET A 350 -6.45 -7.59 5.91
CA MET A 350 -6.39 -8.93 6.53
C MET A 350 -5.74 -9.01 7.91
N GLU A 351 -5.61 -7.88 8.59
CA GLU A 351 -5.10 -7.83 9.96
C GLU A 351 -5.94 -8.71 10.91
N ILE A 352 -5.26 -9.38 11.84
CA ILE A 352 -5.86 -10.33 12.77
C ILE A 352 -6.96 -9.72 13.66
N THR A 353 -6.89 -8.41 13.92
CA THR A 353 -7.86 -7.65 14.72
C THR A 353 -9.17 -7.38 13.97
N ARG A 354 -9.19 -7.57 12.65
CA ARG A 354 -10.36 -7.37 11.80
C ARG A 354 -11.00 -8.69 11.43
N TRP A 355 -12.24 -8.66 10.95
CA TRP A 355 -12.87 -9.87 10.44
C TRP A 355 -12.15 -10.37 9.18
N LYS A 356 -11.69 -11.63 9.19
CA LYS A 356 -10.89 -12.25 8.11
C LYS A 356 -11.50 -12.21 6.70
N TYR A 357 -12.82 -12.03 6.60
CA TYR A 357 -13.54 -11.95 5.32
C TYR A 357 -14.03 -10.54 4.99
N LEU A 358 -13.66 -9.51 5.76
CA LEU A 358 -14.13 -8.14 5.56
C LEU A 358 -13.85 -7.61 4.14
N VAL A 359 -12.58 -7.65 3.71
CA VAL A 359 -12.18 -7.12 2.41
C VAL A 359 -12.69 -7.99 1.24
N PRO A 360 -12.58 -9.34 1.29
CA PRO A 360 -13.15 -10.20 0.24
C PRO A 360 -14.66 -10.03 0.12
N ALA A 361 -15.39 -9.98 1.24
CA ALA A 361 -16.83 -9.80 1.23
C ALA A 361 -17.22 -8.45 0.63
N ALA A 362 -16.54 -7.36 1.03
CA ALA A 362 -16.78 -6.03 0.47
C ALA A 362 -16.55 -6.01 -1.06
N ALA A 363 -15.43 -6.58 -1.53
CA ALA A 363 -15.11 -6.64 -2.95
C ALA A 363 -16.13 -7.47 -3.75
N VAL A 364 -16.52 -8.64 -3.23
CA VAL A 364 -17.54 -9.51 -3.85
C VAL A 364 -18.91 -8.83 -3.87
N LEU A 365 -19.30 -8.11 -2.81
CA LEU A 365 -20.56 -7.39 -2.76
C LEU A 365 -20.63 -6.28 -3.81
N VAL A 366 -19.57 -5.46 -3.94
CA VAL A 366 -19.53 -4.36 -4.92
C VAL A 366 -19.52 -4.91 -6.34
N LEU A 367 -18.67 -5.91 -6.62
CA LEU A 367 -18.61 -6.55 -7.93
C LEU A 367 -19.92 -7.26 -8.28
N GLY A 368 -20.49 -8.02 -7.35
CA GLY A 368 -21.77 -8.72 -7.52
C GLY A 368 -22.92 -7.76 -7.80
N THR A 369 -22.97 -6.62 -7.09
CA THR A 369 -23.94 -5.55 -7.34
C THR A 369 -23.77 -4.95 -8.74
N GLY A 370 -22.52 -4.70 -9.17
CA GLY A 370 -22.22 -4.24 -10.53
C GLY A 370 -22.66 -5.23 -11.61
N ILE A 371 -22.38 -6.52 -11.44
CA ILE A 371 -22.80 -7.56 -12.38
C ILE A 371 -24.32 -7.67 -12.43
N LEU A 372 -24.98 -7.67 -11.26
CA LEU A 372 -26.44 -7.76 -11.18
C LEU A 372 -27.13 -6.58 -11.87
N THR A 373 -26.69 -5.34 -11.61
CA THR A 373 -27.27 -4.13 -12.20
C THR A 373 -27.15 -4.13 -13.72
N VAL A 374 -25.97 -4.44 -14.25
CA VAL A 374 -25.74 -4.56 -15.71
C VAL A 374 -26.52 -5.73 -16.33
N GLY A 375 -26.68 -6.84 -15.60
CA GLY A 375 -27.46 -7.99 -16.05
C GLY A 375 -28.97 -7.71 -16.13
N LEU A 376 -29.53 -7.05 -15.10
CA LEU A 376 -30.92 -6.59 -15.11
C LEU A 376 -31.18 -5.62 -16.26
N GLN A 377 -30.23 -4.71 -16.48
CA GLN A 377 -30.28 -3.78 -17.60
C GLN A 377 -30.23 -4.49 -18.95
N PHE A 378 -29.36 -5.49 -19.11
CA PHE A 378 -29.32 -6.32 -20.32
C PHE A 378 -30.66 -7.02 -20.60
N ILE A 379 -31.31 -7.56 -19.57
CA ILE A 379 -32.64 -8.19 -19.70
C ILE A 379 -33.68 -7.16 -20.13
N SER A 380 -33.67 -5.96 -19.53
CA SER A 380 -34.55 -4.85 -19.93
C SER A 380 -34.34 -4.44 -21.39
N GLU A 381 -33.10 -4.42 -21.87
CA GLU A 381 -32.77 -4.11 -23.27
C GLU A 381 -33.30 -5.16 -24.22
N ARG A 382 -33.16 -6.44 -23.85
CA ARG A 382 -33.64 -7.55 -24.66
C ARG A 382 -35.16 -7.54 -24.78
N ARG A 383 -35.90 -7.13 -23.73
CA ARG A 383 -37.37 -7.00 -23.79
C ARG A 383 -37.81 -5.88 -24.74
N ARG A 384 -37.08 -4.75 -24.79
CA ARG A 384 -37.35 -3.65 -25.72
C ARG A 384 -37.08 -4.01 -27.19
N ASN A 385 -36.33 -5.07 -27.46
CA ASN A 385 -36.04 -5.58 -28.81
C ASN A 385 -37.13 -6.48 -29.39
N ILE A 386 -38.12 -6.92 -28.60
CA ILE A 386 -39.13 -7.93 -28.98
C ILE A 386 -40.50 -7.30 -29.26
N GLY A 387 -40.71 -6.03 -28.87
CA GLY A 387 -41.85 -5.21 -29.29
C GLY A 387 -41.44 -4.30 -30.44
#